data_AF-A0A962YCN2-F1
#
_entry.id   AF-A0A962YCN2-F1
#
_cell.length_a   1.000
_cell.length_b   1.000
_cell.length_c   1.000
_cell.angle_alpha   90.00
_cell.angle_beta   90.00
_cell.angle_gamma   90.00
#
_symmetry.space_group_name_H-M   'P 1'
#
loop_
_entity.id
_entity.type
_entity.pdbx_description
1 polymer ?
#
loop_
_entity_poly.entity_id
_entity_poly.type
_entity_poly.pdbx_seq_one_letter_code
_entity_poly.pdbx_strand_id
1 'polypeptide(L)' 'YRRRVQLVFQDPYAALNPRLPVSAILTEPLTLQRWGKRSQRRARAAELLTAVGLDEAALDRYPHEFSGGQRQRIAIAR' A
#
# COMPACT_ATOMS: atom_id res chain seq x y z
N TYR A 1 15.52 -2.85 20.15
CA TYR A 1 14.12 -3.05 20.58
C TYR A 1 13.30 -1.77 20.45
N ARG A 2 12.98 -1.30 19.23
CA ARG A 2 11.94 -0.26 18.99
C ARG A 2 11.85 0.05 17.50
N ARG A 3 10.77 -0.41 16.85
CA ARG A 3 10.17 0.07 15.58
C ARG A 3 9.00 -0.87 15.22
N ARG A 4 7.90 -0.78 15.95
CA ARG A 4 6.62 -1.45 15.60
C ARG A 4 5.42 -0.57 15.98
N VAL A 5 5.52 0.73 15.73
CA VAL A 5 4.39 1.64 15.91
C VAL A 5 4.23 2.37 14.59
N GLN A 6 3.21 1.99 13.84
CA GLN A 6 2.76 2.71 12.65
C GLN A 6 1.59 3.58 13.10
N LEU A 7 1.77 4.90 13.03
CA LEU A 7 0.71 5.85 13.37
C LEU A 7 -0.39 5.73 12.32
N VAL A 8 -1.57 5.24 12.71
CA VAL A 8 -2.76 5.22 11.86
C VAL A 8 -3.57 6.48 12.20
N PHE A 9 -3.57 7.47 11.31
CA PHE A 9 -4.40 8.66 11.47
C PHE A 9 -5.89 8.29 11.32
N GLN A 10 -6.75 8.94 12.12
CA GLN A 10 -8.19 8.67 12.20
C GLN A 10 -8.99 8.96 10.92
N ASP A 11 -8.34 9.39 9.84
CA ASP A 11 -8.97 9.56 8.53
C ASP A 11 -8.22 8.75 7.44
N PRO A 12 -8.49 7.43 7.32
CA PRO A 12 -7.76 6.56 6.39
C PRO A 12 -7.94 6.93 4.91
N TYR A 13 -8.92 7.79 4.60
CA TYR A 13 -9.16 8.30 3.25
C TYR A 13 -8.15 9.36 2.81
N ALA A 14 -7.56 10.12 3.75
CA ALA A 14 -6.52 11.12 3.45
C ALA A 14 -5.13 10.48 3.22
N ALA A 15 -4.96 9.18 3.49
CA ALA A 15 -3.66 8.52 3.48
C ALA A 15 -3.22 7.95 2.12
N LEU A 16 -4.15 7.76 1.18
CA LEU A 16 -3.85 7.28 -0.17
C LEU A 16 -3.77 8.48 -1.11
N ASN A 17 -2.57 8.81 -1.60
CA ASN A 17 -2.44 9.85 -2.63
C ASN A 17 -3.17 9.39 -3.90
N PRO A 18 -4.27 10.05 -4.31
CA PRO A 18 -5.11 9.57 -5.42
C PRO A 18 -4.40 9.65 -6.77
N ARG A 19 -3.28 10.37 -6.84
CA ARG A 19 -2.47 10.53 -8.05
C ARG A 19 -1.41 9.43 -8.20
N LEU A 20 -1.28 8.55 -7.20
CA LEU A 20 -0.32 7.45 -7.23
C LEU A 20 -1.04 6.11 -7.43
N PRO A 21 -0.45 5.19 -8.21
CA PRO A 21 -0.94 3.83 -8.28
C PRO A 21 -0.75 3.11 -6.94
N VAL A 22 -1.55 2.09 -6.68
CA VAL A 22 -1.51 1.29 -5.44
C VAL A 22 -0.11 0.74 -5.16
N SER A 23 0.61 0.29 -6.19
CA SER A 23 2.00 -0.17 -6.05
C SER A 23 2.94 0.90 -5.49
N ALA A 24 2.81 2.16 -5.93
CA ALA A 24 3.63 3.25 -5.41
C ALA A 24 3.27 3.57 -3.95
N ILE A 25 1.98 3.52 -3.60
CA ILE A 25 1.52 3.77 -2.24
C ILE A 25 2.03 2.69 -1.27
N LEU A 26 1.90 1.42 -1.62
CA LEU A 26 2.36 0.30 -0.79
C LEU A 26 3.89 0.21 -0.71
N THR A 27 4.61 0.68 -1.73
CA THR A 27 6.09 0.63 -1.75
C THR A 27 6.78 1.91 -1.31
N GLU A 28 6.03 2.97 -1.00
CA GLU A 28 6.58 4.25 -0.55
C GLU A 28 7.45 4.09 0.71
N PRO A 29 7.02 3.39 1.79
CA PRO A 29 7.86 3.19 2.97
C PRO A 29 9.15 2.43 2.66
N LEU A 30 9.06 1.40 1.80
CA LEU A 30 10.20 0.59 1.37
C LEU A 30 11.18 1.41 0.52
N THR A 31 10.67 2.33 -0.29
CA THR A 31 11.48 3.23 -1.13
C THR A 31 12.21 4.26 -0.27
N LEU A 32 11.52 4.88 0.69
CA LEU A 32 12.11 5.83 1.64
C LEU A 32 13.21 5.20 2.50
N GLN A 33 13.05 3.93 2.87
CA GLN A 33 14.04 3.16 3.63
C GLN A 33 15.15 2.54 2.75
N ARG A 34 15.13 2.77 1.43
CA ARG A 34 16.05 2.16 0.45
C ARG A 34 16.10 0.62 0.54
N TRP A 35 14.98 0.00 0.87
CA TRP A 35 14.88 -1.45 0.99
C TRP A 35 14.73 -2.11 -0.39
N GLY A 36 15.63 -3.04 -0.68
CA GLY A 36 15.61 -3.89 -1.88
C GLY A 36 15.72 -3.16 -3.21
N LYS A 37 15.59 -3.92 -4.31
CA LYS A 37 15.44 -3.41 -5.68
C LYS A 37 13.97 -3.14 -5.99
N ARG A 38 13.70 -2.42 -7.09
CA ARG A 38 12.33 -2.10 -7.55
C ARG A 38 11.46 -3.35 -7.72
N SER A 39 12.00 -4.43 -8.28
CA SER A 39 11.30 -5.70 -8.45
C SER A 39 10.91 -6.34 -7.11
N GLN A 40 11.81 -6.33 -6.12
CA GLN A 40 11.55 -6.85 -4.77
C GLN A 40 10.47 -6.06 -4.05
N ARG A 41 10.48 -4.72 -4.18
CA ARG A 41 9.41 -3.87 -3.64
C ARG A 41 8.06 -4.17 -4.28
N ARG A 42 8.02 -4.36 -5.61
CA ARG A 42 6.79 -4.70 -6.32
C ARG A 42 6.25 -6.08 -5.91
N ALA A 43 7.11 -7.09 -5.80
CA ALA A 43 6.73 -8.40 -5.29
C ALA A 43 6.16 -8.31 -3.87
N ARG A 44 6.79 -7.52 -2.99
CA ARG A 44 6.28 -7.30 -1.63
C ARG A 44 4.92 -6.61 -1.62
N ALA A 45 4.67 -5.66 -2.52
CA ALA A 45 3.36 -5.04 -2.65
C ALA A 45 2.28 -6.01 -3.14
N ALA A 46 2.62 -6.95 -4.03
CA ALA A 46 1.70 -8.02 -4.44
C ALA A 46 1.31 -8.90 -3.24
N GLU A 47 2.29 -9.33 -2.44
CA GLU A 47 2.04 -10.10 -1.21
C GLU A 47 1.12 -9.35 -0.23
N LEU A 48 1.32 -8.05 -0.06
CA LEU A 48 0.51 -7.21 0.81
C LEU A 48 -0.95 -7.10 0.33
N LEU A 49 -1.19 -7.01 -0.98
CA LEU A 49 -2.53 -7.03 -1.54
C LEU A 49 -3.22 -8.36 -1.32
N THR A 50 -2.54 -9.46 -1.60
CA THR A 50 -3.06 -10.81 -1.37
C THR A 50 -3.41 -11.02 0.10
N ALA A 51 -2.58 -10.53 1.02
CA ALA A 51 -2.83 -10.61 2.46
C ALA A 51 -4.10 -9.88 2.91
N VAL A 52 -4.51 -8.82 2.18
CA VAL A 52 -5.77 -8.12 2.42
C VAL A 52 -6.90 -8.55 1.48
N GLY A 53 -6.74 -9.67 0.76
CA GLY A 53 -7.76 -10.25 -0.10
C GLY A 53 -8.04 -9.41 -1.36
N LEU A 54 -7.00 -8.82 -1.94
CA LEU A 54 -7.03 -8.15 -3.24
C LEU A 54 -6.08 -8.85 -4.21
N ASP A 55 -6.46 -8.86 -5.49
CA ASP A 55 -5.65 -9.44 -6.57
C ASP A 55 -4.40 -8.58 -6.84
N GLU A 56 -3.29 -9.21 -7.23
CA GLU A 56 -2.06 -8.51 -7.58
C GLU A 56 -2.20 -7.58 -8.80
N ALA A 57 -3.16 -7.84 -9.68
CA ALA A 57 -3.52 -6.95 -10.79
C ALA A 57 -3.99 -5.56 -10.30
N ALA A 58 -4.35 -5.44 -9.01
CA ALA A 58 -4.68 -4.16 -8.39
C ALA A 58 -3.47 -3.23 -8.21
N LEU A 59 -2.23 -3.70 -8.38
CA LEU A 59 -1.01 -2.91 -8.20
C LEU A 59 -0.89 -1.69 -9.11
N ASP A 60 -1.40 -1.79 -10.34
CA ASP A 60 -1.29 -0.73 -11.34
C ASP A 60 -2.53 0.18 -11.38
N ARG A 61 -3.54 -0.14 -10.57
CA ARG A 61 -4.77 0.64 -10.43
C ARG A 61 -4.58 1.79 -9.45
N TYR A 62 -5.47 2.78 -9.53
CA TYR A 62 -5.51 3.96 -8.68
C TYR A 62 -6.58 3.82 -7.59
N PRO A 63 -6.41 4.49 -6.42
CA PRO A 63 -7.35 4.40 -5.29
C PRO A 63 -8.82 4.69 -5.62
N HIS A 64 -9.10 5.52 -6.62
CA HIS A 64 -10.47 5.88 -7.00
C HIS A 64 -11.22 4.74 -7.69
N GLU A 65 -10.50 3.73 -8.21
CA GLU A 65 -11.09 2.56 -8.88
C GLU A 65 -11.60 1.49 -7.90
N PHE A 66 -11.39 1.69 -6.60
CA PHE A 66 -11.75 0.74 -5.55
C PHE A 66 -12.96 1.21 -4.75
N SER A 67 -13.74 0.26 -4.22
CA SER A 67 -14.78 0.58 -3.24
C SER A 67 -14.18 1.15 -1.95
N GLY A 68 -15.01 1.80 -1.11
CA GLY A 68 -14.56 2.31 0.19
C GLY A 68 -13.90 1.25 1.06
N GLY A 69 -14.51 0.06 1.17
CA GLY A 69 -13.95 -1.06 1.93
C GLY A 69 -12.66 -1.63 1.33
N GLN A 70 -12.51 -1.62 0.01
CA GLN A 70 -11.25 -2.00 -0.65
C GLN A 70 -10.14 -0.98 -0.37
N ARG A 71 -10.45 0.33 -0.42
CA ARG A 71 -9.50 1.38 -0.04
C ARG A 71 -9.02 1.25 1.40
N GLN A 72 -9.93 0.94 2.33
CA GLN A 72 -9.57 0.73 3.73
C GLN A 72 -8.60 -0.45 3.89
N ARG A 73 -8.83 -1.55 3.17
CA ARG A 73 -7.92 -2.70 3.14
C ARG A 73 -6.54 -2.36 2.59
N ILE A 74 -6.48 -1.57 1.51
CA ILE A 74 -5.21 -1.06 0.94
C ILE A 74 -4.48 -0.18 1.96
N ALA A 75 -5.20 0.68 2.68
CA ALA A 75 -4.61 1.55 3.70
C ALA A 75 -4.02 0.76 4.89
N ILE A 76 -4.62 -0.37 5.26
CA ILE A 76 -4.10 -1.28 6.30
C ILE A 76 -2.85 -2.03 5.83
N ALA A 77 -2.73 -2.30 4.52
CA ALA A 77 -1.62 -3.05 3.93
C ALA A 77 -0.32 -2.23 3.77
N ARG A 78 -0.42 -0.89 3.74
CA ARG A 78 0.71 0.04 3.59
C ARG A 78 1.63 0.03 4.81
#